data_AF-G0U2U7-F1
#
_entry.id   AF-G0U2U7-F1
#
_cell.length_a   1.000
_cell.length_b   1.000
_cell.length_c   1.000
_cell.angle_alpha   90.00
_cell.angle_beta   90.00
_cell.angle_gamma   90.00
#
_symmetry.space_group_name_H-M   'P 1'
#
loop_
_entity.id
_entity.type
_entity.pdbx_description
1 polymer ?
#
loop_
_entity_poly.entity_id
_entity_poly.type
_entity_poly.pdbx_seq_one_letter_code
_entity_poly.pdbx_strand_id
1 'polypeptide(L)'
;MRPVLRVSFTIVLLQFVSIFLVESCQWAQRLREYEIEIFADLHETNETRPGCFVWNDSYWNYEVCPGRWVRQFFVKDNVIVEEYFLGLQHQYQLRDAVGSQRMDYEGGVFSIPDRMNATGIFFRTTTGTYGCASDMAITHRKQVDVIYPHGSLCEPLQQRSVVMHFVCNENMKKPIIKFREPFLCKYDITVMAASVCDAMYGRSPALKRLSDDGMKFAL
;
A
#
# COMPACT_ATOMS: atom_id res chain seq x y z
N MET A 1 -8.26 -49.96 -42.84
CA MET A 1 -8.42 -49.77 -41.38
C MET A 1 -7.05 -49.48 -40.76
N ARG A 2 -6.86 -48.24 -40.28
CA ARG A 2 -6.06 -47.78 -39.11
C ARG A 2 -5.78 -46.28 -39.34
N PRO A 3 -6.41 -45.36 -38.58
CA PRO A 3 -6.10 -43.95 -38.67
C PRO A 3 -4.83 -43.64 -37.87
N VAL A 4 -3.98 -42.78 -38.43
CA VAL A 4 -2.79 -42.22 -37.77
C VAL A 4 -3.27 -41.14 -36.80
N LEU A 5 -3.07 -41.37 -35.49
CA LEU A 5 -3.32 -40.37 -34.46
C LEU A 5 -2.20 -39.32 -34.51
N ARG A 6 -2.50 -38.12 -35.00
CA ARG A 6 -1.68 -36.93 -34.73
C ARG A 6 -1.98 -36.47 -33.31
N VAL A 7 -1.03 -36.66 -32.39
CA VAL A 7 -1.09 -36.05 -31.06
C VAL A 7 -0.68 -34.58 -31.22
N SER A 8 -1.65 -33.68 -31.03
CA SER A 8 -1.40 -32.24 -31.00
C SER A 8 -0.63 -31.84 -29.73
N PHE A 9 0.59 -31.37 -29.91
CA PHE A 9 1.37 -30.65 -28.91
C PHE A 9 0.88 -29.19 -28.81
N THR A 10 -0.28 -28.95 -28.21
CA THR A 10 -0.78 -27.57 -27.98
C THR A 10 -1.42 -27.33 -26.62
N ILE A 11 -1.45 -28.31 -25.71
CA ILE A 11 -2.19 -28.19 -24.43
C ILE A 11 -1.30 -27.76 -23.25
N VAL A 12 0.03 -27.85 -23.37
CA VAL A 12 0.92 -27.63 -22.22
C VAL A 12 1.13 -26.15 -21.87
N LEU A 13 1.06 -25.22 -22.84
CA LEU A 13 1.36 -23.80 -22.58
C LEU A 13 0.28 -23.07 -21.73
N LEU A 14 -0.99 -23.45 -21.88
CA LEU A 14 -2.13 -22.79 -21.20
C LEU A 14 -2.18 -23.08 -19.70
N GLN A 15 -1.70 -24.26 -19.26
CA GLN A 15 -1.70 -24.65 -17.85
C GLN A 15 -0.59 -23.97 -17.04
N PHE A 16 0.56 -23.67 -17.65
CA PHE A 16 1.64 -22.96 -16.93
C PHE A 16 1.30 -21.49 -16.69
N VAL A 17 0.72 -20.80 -17.67
CA VAL A 17 0.34 -19.38 -17.54
C VAL A 17 -0.68 -19.18 -16.41
N SER A 18 -1.61 -20.12 -16.25
CA SER A 18 -2.63 -20.06 -15.18
C SER A 18 -2.06 -20.30 -13.78
N ILE A 19 -0.96 -21.05 -13.62
CA ILE A 19 -0.32 -21.29 -12.31
C ILE A 19 0.48 -20.07 -11.83
N PHE A 20 1.25 -19.42 -12.72
CA PHE A 20 2.06 -18.25 -12.35
C PHE A 20 1.20 -17.02 -11.97
N LEU A 21 0.04 -16.87 -12.60
CA LEU A 21 -0.95 -15.83 -12.23
C LEU A 21 -1.53 -16.07 -10.83
N VAL A 22 -1.71 -17.32 -10.41
CA VAL A 22 -2.26 -17.68 -9.09
C VAL A 22 -1.25 -17.39 -7.95
N GLU A 23 0.05 -17.67 -8.14
CA GLU A 23 1.06 -17.46 -7.09
C GLU A 23 1.31 -15.97 -6.75
N SER A 24 1.35 -15.10 -7.77
CA SER A 24 1.58 -13.66 -7.57
C SER A 24 0.39 -12.96 -6.90
N CYS A 25 -0.84 -13.33 -7.27
CA CYS A 25 -2.05 -12.86 -6.59
C CYS A 25 -2.13 -13.34 -5.13
N GLN A 26 -1.68 -14.57 -4.85
CA GLN A 26 -1.62 -15.10 -3.49
C GLN A 26 -0.62 -14.33 -2.61
N TRP A 27 0.55 -13.95 -3.15
CA TRP A 27 1.50 -13.10 -2.43
C TRP A 27 0.91 -11.73 -2.10
N ALA A 28 0.19 -11.13 -3.06
CA ALA A 28 -0.45 -9.84 -2.85
C ALA A 28 -1.54 -9.88 -1.77
N GLN A 29 -2.38 -10.91 -1.79
CA GLN A 29 -3.41 -11.10 -0.77
C GLN A 29 -2.79 -11.27 0.63
N ARG A 30 -1.76 -12.11 0.77
CA ARG A 30 -1.10 -12.31 2.06
C ARG A 30 -0.40 -11.03 2.52
N LEU A 31 0.40 -10.41 1.66
CA LEU A 31 1.09 -9.17 2.01
C LEU A 31 0.13 -8.11 2.56
N ARG A 32 -1.08 -8.06 1.99
CA ARG A 32 -2.13 -7.17 2.44
C ARG A 32 -2.62 -7.45 3.87
N GLU A 33 -2.78 -8.72 4.23
CA GLU A 33 -3.17 -9.14 5.59
C GLU A 33 -2.09 -8.81 6.62
N TYR A 34 -0.81 -8.82 6.21
CA TYR A 34 0.35 -8.62 7.08
C TYR A 34 1.01 -7.24 6.97
N GLU A 35 0.43 -6.30 6.22
CA GLU A 35 1.11 -5.03 5.87
C GLU A 35 1.51 -4.22 7.11
N ILE A 36 0.69 -4.21 8.17
CA ILE A 36 1.02 -3.54 9.44
C ILE A 36 2.28 -4.14 10.10
N GLU A 37 2.43 -5.47 10.06
CA GLU A 37 3.55 -6.16 10.70
C GLU A 37 4.88 -5.87 9.98
N ILE A 38 4.85 -5.58 8.67
CA ILE A 38 6.04 -5.18 7.91
C ILE A 38 6.66 -3.91 8.49
N PHE A 39 5.82 -3.01 9.03
CA PHE A 39 6.23 -1.73 9.59
C PHE A 39 6.27 -1.69 11.12
N ALA A 40 5.97 -2.80 11.82
CA ALA A 40 5.89 -2.80 13.28
C ALA A 40 7.23 -2.46 13.97
N ASP A 41 8.35 -2.84 13.36
CA ASP A 41 9.70 -2.57 13.87
C ASP A 41 10.28 -1.22 13.40
N LEU A 42 9.51 -0.48 12.60
CA LEU A 42 9.89 0.82 12.06
C LEU A 42 9.25 1.93 12.89
N HIS A 43 9.72 2.10 14.13
CA HIS A 43 9.36 3.28 14.92
C HIS A 43 10.50 4.29 14.85
N GLU A 44 10.32 5.36 14.06
CA GLU A 44 11.31 6.44 13.98
C GLU A 44 10.97 7.61 14.93
N THR A 45 9.71 7.76 15.39
CA THR A 45 9.30 8.87 16.27
C THR A 45 8.21 8.50 17.29
N ASN A 46 8.19 9.25 18.42
CA ASN A 46 7.23 9.12 19.52
C ASN A 46 5.81 9.67 19.18
N GLU A 47 5.61 10.29 18.01
CA GLU A 47 4.34 10.92 17.60
C GLU A 47 3.61 10.11 16.53
N THR A 48 3.66 8.79 16.62
CA THR A 48 3.08 7.91 15.60
C THR A 48 1.67 7.47 15.97
N ARG A 49 0.72 7.66 15.02
CA ARG A 49 -0.59 7.00 15.11
C ARG A 49 -0.35 5.47 15.17
N PRO A 50 -1.05 4.71 16.04
CA PRO A 50 -0.78 3.28 16.19
C PRO A 50 -0.90 2.52 14.86
N GLY A 51 0.16 1.80 14.49
CA GLY A 51 0.20 1.01 13.24
C GLY A 51 0.43 1.83 11.97
N CYS A 52 0.80 3.10 12.09
CA CYS A 52 1.31 3.91 10.98
C CYS A 52 2.82 4.08 11.09
N PHE A 53 3.48 4.16 9.95
CA PHE A 53 4.90 4.45 9.82
C PHE A 53 5.10 5.92 9.44
N VAL A 54 5.99 6.62 10.14
CA VAL A 54 6.36 8.01 9.86
C VAL A 54 7.87 8.10 9.71
N TRP A 55 8.31 8.83 8.68
CA TRP A 55 9.71 9.21 8.52
C TRP A 55 9.81 10.69 8.15
N ASN A 56 10.95 11.29 8.49
CA ASN A 56 11.28 12.66 8.13
C ASN A 56 12.29 12.65 6.98
N ASP A 57 12.07 13.49 5.97
CA ASP A 57 13.06 13.81 4.96
C ASP A 57 13.19 15.32 4.82
N SER A 58 14.14 15.86 5.56
CA SER A 58 14.49 17.28 5.58
C SER A 58 13.31 18.17 5.97
N TYR A 59 12.58 18.70 5.00
CA TYR A 59 11.45 19.61 5.22
C TYR A 59 10.13 18.86 5.42
N TRP A 60 9.94 17.70 4.79
CA TRP A 60 8.67 16.98 4.82
C TRP A 60 8.71 15.82 5.81
N ASN A 61 7.61 15.63 6.53
CA ASN A 61 7.30 14.35 7.18
C ASN A 61 6.39 13.55 6.26
N TYR A 62 6.63 12.26 6.16
CA TYR A 62 5.78 11.35 5.41
C TYR A 62 5.19 10.33 6.35
N GLU A 63 3.95 9.94 6.09
CA GLU A 63 3.27 8.91 6.84
C GLU A 63 2.63 7.91 5.88
N VAL A 64 2.90 6.63 6.12
CA VAL A 64 2.20 5.50 5.53
C VAL A 64 1.37 4.87 6.64
N CYS A 65 0.05 4.91 6.50
CA CYS A 65 -0.86 4.14 7.33
C CYS A 65 -1.37 2.97 6.50
N PRO A 66 -0.81 1.75 6.67
CA PRO A 66 -1.20 0.56 5.95
C PRO A 66 -2.70 0.43 5.84
N GLY A 67 -3.18 0.34 4.61
CA GLY A 67 -4.59 0.17 4.32
C GLY A 67 -5.48 1.37 4.45
N ARG A 68 -4.93 2.54 4.74
CA ARG A 68 -5.69 3.77 4.86
C ARG A 68 -5.18 4.83 3.90
N TRP A 69 -3.98 5.37 4.13
CA TRP A 69 -3.47 6.48 3.33
C TRP A 69 -1.95 6.54 3.32
N VAL A 70 -1.45 7.30 2.35
CA VAL A 70 -0.11 7.88 2.35
C VAL A 70 -0.26 9.39 2.32
N ARG A 71 0.45 10.10 3.20
CA ARG A 71 0.46 11.57 3.24
C ARG A 71 1.87 12.11 3.43
N GLN A 72 2.06 13.36 3.04
CA GLN A 72 3.17 14.20 3.47
C GLN A 72 2.63 15.41 4.21
N PHE A 73 3.36 15.88 5.22
CA PHE A 73 2.97 17.02 6.03
C PHE A 73 4.18 17.74 6.61
N PHE A 74 4.05 19.05 6.78
CA PHE A 74 5.05 19.89 7.39
C PHE A 74 4.59 20.31 8.79
N VAL A 75 5.49 20.15 9.76
CA VAL A 75 5.25 20.51 11.16
C VAL A 75 6.13 21.70 11.51
N LYS A 76 5.52 22.72 12.11
CA LYS A 76 6.20 23.88 12.67
C LYS A 76 5.67 24.11 14.07
N ASP A 77 6.54 24.28 15.06
CA ASP A 77 6.16 24.51 16.47
C ASP A 77 5.14 23.47 17.00
N ASN A 78 5.35 22.19 16.65
CA ASN A 78 4.48 21.05 16.97
C ASN A 78 3.05 21.11 16.40
N VAL A 79 2.78 21.99 15.43
CA VAL A 79 1.51 22.03 14.70
C VAL A 79 1.71 21.69 13.23
N ILE A 80 0.75 20.97 12.64
CA ILE A 80 0.75 20.66 11.22
C ILE A 80 0.27 21.90 10.46
N VAL A 81 1.16 22.54 9.71
CA VAL A 81 0.85 23.77 8.96
C VAL A 81 0.55 23.49 7.48
N GLU A 82 1.08 22.41 6.93
CA GLU A 82 0.87 22.04 5.54
C GLU A 82 0.73 20.52 5.41
N GLU A 83 -0.19 20.06 4.54
CA GLU A 83 -0.49 18.63 4.38
C GLU A 83 -0.98 18.32 2.97
N TYR A 84 -0.47 17.22 2.41
CA TYR A 84 -0.95 16.65 1.16
C TYR A 84 -1.16 15.14 1.30
N PHE A 85 -2.35 14.68 0.94
CA PHE A 85 -2.64 13.25 0.82
C PHE A 85 -2.09 12.76 -0.51
N LEU A 86 -1.10 11.87 -0.46
CA LEU A 86 -0.45 11.34 -1.67
C LEU A 86 -1.28 10.23 -2.30
N GLY A 87 -2.08 9.52 -1.51
CA GLY A 87 -2.94 8.47 -1.98
C GLY A 87 -3.74 7.82 -0.85
N LEU A 88 -4.84 7.18 -1.21
CA LEU A 88 -5.78 6.55 -0.30
C LEU A 88 -5.96 5.08 -0.69
N GLN A 89 -6.17 4.25 0.31
CA GLN A 89 -6.53 2.85 0.14
C GLN A 89 -7.85 2.56 0.87
N HIS A 90 -8.41 1.36 0.63
CA HIS A 90 -9.57 0.77 1.31
C HIS A 90 -10.34 1.77 2.20
N GLN A 91 -11.26 2.51 1.60
CA GLN A 91 -12.00 3.61 2.24
C GLN A 91 -12.79 3.21 3.50
N TYR A 92 -12.79 1.93 3.88
CA TYR A 92 -13.50 1.35 5.02
C TYR A 92 -12.84 1.60 6.38
N GLN A 93 -11.59 2.11 6.45
CA GLN A 93 -10.87 2.35 7.72
C GLN A 93 -10.43 3.80 7.96
N LEU A 94 -11.01 4.78 7.25
CA LEU A 94 -10.63 6.19 7.45
C LEU A 94 -11.23 6.82 8.72
N ARG A 95 -12.29 6.23 9.27
CA ARG A 95 -13.01 6.72 10.46
C ARG A 95 -12.88 5.79 11.67
N ASP A 96 -11.88 4.92 11.66
CA ASP A 96 -11.56 4.09 12.82
C ASP A 96 -10.82 4.90 13.89
N ALA A 97 -10.42 4.25 14.99
CA ALA A 97 -9.68 4.92 16.06
C ALA A 97 -8.37 5.58 15.55
N VAL A 98 -7.71 4.99 14.55
CA VAL A 98 -6.50 5.54 13.95
C VAL A 98 -6.84 6.80 13.17
N GLY A 99 -7.83 6.81 12.29
CA GLY A 99 -8.24 7.98 11.50
C GLY A 99 -8.91 9.08 12.31
N SER A 100 -9.70 8.73 13.32
CA SER A 100 -10.40 9.66 14.22
C SER A 100 -9.51 10.29 15.28
N GLN A 101 -8.25 9.86 15.41
CA GLN A 101 -7.29 10.56 16.26
C GLN A 101 -7.19 12.03 15.83
N ARG A 102 -7.30 12.92 16.82
CA ARG A 102 -7.22 14.36 16.65
C ARG A 102 -5.78 14.84 16.79
N MET A 103 -5.38 15.76 15.92
CA MET A 103 -4.04 16.35 15.91
C MET A 103 -4.14 17.87 15.80
N ASP A 104 -3.08 18.55 16.24
CA ASP A 104 -2.96 19.99 16.17
C ASP A 104 -2.53 20.43 14.77
N TYR A 105 -3.36 21.25 14.14
CA TYR A 105 -3.09 21.89 12.86
C TYR A 105 -3.08 23.41 13.03
N GLU A 106 -2.50 24.09 12.06
CA GLU A 106 -2.75 25.51 11.89
C GLU A 106 -4.27 25.74 11.68
N GLY A 107 -4.87 26.51 12.57
CA GLY A 107 -6.31 26.81 12.57
C GLY A 107 -7.19 25.90 13.42
N GLY A 108 -6.64 24.90 14.13
CA GLY A 108 -7.38 24.14 15.14
C GLY A 108 -7.04 22.65 15.22
N VAL A 109 -7.90 21.92 15.92
CA VAL A 109 -7.72 20.48 16.16
C VAL A 109 -8.63 19.70 15.22
N PHE A 110 -8.04 18.88 14.35
CA PHE A 110 -8.77 18.14 13.32
C PHE A 110 -8.39 16.66 13.29
N SER A 111 -9.31 15.83 12.79
CA SER A 111 -9.02 14.45 12.42
C SER A 111 -8.62 14.34 10.95
N ILE A 112 -8.04 13.22 10.54
CA ILE A 112 -7.67 12.97 9.13
C ILE A 112 -8.90 13.08 8.19
N PRO A 113 -10.06 12.48 8.52
CA PRO A 113 -11.28 12.69 7.74
C PRO A 113 -11.70 14.14 7.57
N ASP A 114 -11.54 14.97 8.60
CA ASP A 114 -11.89 16.41 8.53
C ASP A 114 -10.99 17.11 7.50
N ARG A 115 -9.69 16.80 7.52
CA ARG A 115 -8.70 17.36 6.57
C ARG A 115 -8.90 16.88 5.15
N MET A 116 -9.19 15.59 4.95
CA MET A 116 -9.51 15.05 3.63
C MET A 116 -10.74 15.76 3.02
N ASN A 117 -11.82 15.93 3.81
CA ASN A 117 -12.99 16.68 3.34
C ASN A 117 -12.66 18.13 2.97
N ALA A 118 -11.82 18.81 3.75
CA ALA A 118 -11.39 20.18 3.48
C ALA A 118 -10.57 20.31 2.17
N THR A 119 -9.85 19.25 1.77
CA THR A 119 -9.07 19.23 0.52
C THR A 119 -9.87 18.78 -0.71
N GLY A 120 -11.20 18.61 -0.58
CA GLY A 120 -12.06 18.18 -1.68
C GLY A 120 -11.92 16.69 -2.03
N ILE A 121 -11.28 15.90 -1.17
CA ILE A 121 -11.26 14.45 -1.28
C ILE A 121 -12.62 13.94 -0.79
N PHE A 122 -13.47 13.52 -1.73
CA PHE A 122 -14.78 12.95 -1.41
C PHE A 122 -14.72 11.43 -1.40
N PHE A 123 -15.15 10.83 -0.27
CA PHE A 123 -15.28 9.39 -0.10
C PHE A 123 -16.47 8.86 -0.89
N ARG A 124 -16.28 8.60 -2.18
CA ARG A 124 -17.25 7.84 -2.94
C ARG A 124 -17.01 6.38 -2.64
N THR A 125 -17.94 5.74 -1.93
CA THR A 125 -17.94 4.30 -1.63
C THR A 125 -17.83 3.51 -2.93
N THR A 126 -16.61 3.28 -3.39
CA THR A 126 -16.37 2.47 -4.57
C THR A 126 -16.35 1.03 -4.10
N THR A 127 -17.32 0.25 -4.57
CA THR A 127 -17.22 -1.21 -4.61
C THR A 127 -16.20 -1.60 -5.68
N GLY A 128 -14.96 -1.12 -5.54
CA GLY A 128 -13.86 -1.51 -6.40
C GLY A 128 -13.35 -2.86 -5.91
N THR A 129 -13.51 -3.90 -6.72
CA THR A 129 -12.79 -5.16 -6.55
C THR A 129 -11.32 -4.92 -6.85
N TYR A 130 -10.45 -5.26 -5.90
CA TYR A 130 -9.01 -5.31 -6.13
C TYR A 130 -8.73 -6.30 -7.28
N GLY A 131 -7.93 -5.87 -8.26
CA GLY A 131 -7.42 -6.74 -9.30
C GLY A 131 -5.91 -6.87 -9.14
N CYS A 132 -5.40 -8.10 -9.05
CA CYS A 132 -3.98 -8.38 -9.19
C CYS A 132 -3.64 -8.43 -10.69
N ALA A 133 -2.71 -7.60 -11.13
CA ALA A 133 -2.12 -7.70 -12.46
C ALA A 133 -0.70 -8.24 -12.31
N SER A 134 -0.44 -9.46 -12.80
CA SER A 134 0.93 -9.93 -13.00
C SER A 134 1.47 -9.21 -14.21
N ASP A 135 2.48 -8.37 -14.03
CA ASP A 135 3.27 -7.93 -15.18
C ASP A 135 4.03 -9.16 -15.70
N MET A 136 3.71 -9.60 -16.92
CA MET A 136 4.37 -10.74 -17.59
C MET A 136 5.83 -10.44 -17.97
N ALA A 137 6.37 -9.30 -17.54
CA ALA A 137 7.79 -9.02 -17.60
C ALA A 137 8.52 -9.89 -16.56
N ILE A 138 9.19 -10.93 -17.06
CA ILE A 138 10.11 -11.80 -16.32
C ILE A 138 11.17 -10.92 -15.65
N THR A 139 10.87 -10.42 -14.46
CA THR A 139 11.84 -9.86 -13.54
C THR A 139 11.92 -10.82 -12.39
N HIS A 140 13.12 -11.32 -12.08
CA HIS A 140 13.36 -12.22 -10.95
C HIS A 140 13.07 -11.59 -9.57
N ARG A 141 12.47 -10.40 -9.53
CA ARG A 141 12.17 -9.71 -8.28
C ARG A 141 10.88 -10.26 -7.70
N LYS A 142 11.00 -10.85 -6.53
CA LYS A 142 9.87 -11.21 -5.65
C LYS A 142 9.29 -9.91 -5.10
N GLN A 143 8.34 -9.33 -5.83
CA GLN A 143 7.78 -8.01 -5.57
C GLN A 143 6.25 -8.04 -5.64
N VAL A 144 5.61 -7.23 -4.79
CA VAL A 144 4.17 -6.95 -4.80
C VAL A 144 3.98 -5.43 -4.83
N ASP A 145 3.16 -4.95 -5.75
CA ASP A 145 2.84 -3.52 -5.85
C ASP A 145 1.44 -3.24 -5.30
N VAL A 146 1.35 -2.23 -4.45
CA VAL A 146 0.10 -1.76 -3.84
C VAL A 146 -0.14 -0.31 -4.26
N ILE A 147 -1.31 -0.05 -4.84
CA ILE A 147 -1.65 1.28 -5.37
C ILE A 147 -2.48 2.04 -4.34
N TYR A 148 -2.10 3.28 -4.07
CA TYR A 148 -2.85 4.25 -3.28
C TYR A 148 -3.32 5.38 -4.22
N PRO A 149 -4.51 5.25 -4.86
CA PRO A 149 -5.04 6.29 -5.75
C PRO A 149 -5.76 7.42 -4.98
N HIS A 150 -6.26 8.43 -5.72
CA HIS A 150 -7.17 9.46 -5.21
C HIS A 150 -6.64 10.33 -4.06
N GLY A 151 -5.36 10.71 -4.11
CA GLY A 151 -4.82 11.74 -3.23
C GLY A 151 -5.38 13.14 -3.49
N SER A 152 -4.86 14.13 -2.77
CA SER A 152 -5.24 15.54 -2.94
C SER A 152 -4.88 16.06 -4.33
N LEU A 153 -5.59 17.09 -4.78
CA LEU A 153 -5.32 17.76 -6.06
C LEU A 153 -3.96 18.44 -6.06
N CYS A 154 -3.24 18.30 -7.15
CA CYS A 154 -1.86 18.76 -7.31
C CYS A 154 -1.71 19.71 -8.51
N GLU A 155 -2.38 19.40 -9.63
CA GLU A 155 -2.59 20.30 -10.76
C GLU A 155 -4.10 20.39 -11.05
N PRO A 156 -4.56 21.34 -11.89
CA PRO A 156 -5.93 21.33 -12.37
C PRO A 156 -6.23 19.95 -13.00
N LEU A 157 -7.15 19.21 -12.37
CA LEU A 157 -7.63 17.89 -12.80
C LEU A 157 -6.70 16.69 -12.53
N GLN A 158 -5.53 16.87 -11.88
CA GLN A 158 -4.65 15.76 -11.49
C GLN A 158 -4.64 15.55 -9.97
N GLN A 159 -4.97 14.32 -9.55
CA GLN A 159 -4.82 13.86 -8.18
C GLN A 159 -3.47 13.18 -7.97
N ARG A 160 -2.94 13.33 -6.76
CA ARG A 160 -1.78 12.56 -6.31
C ARG A 160 -2.09 11.06 -6.27
N SER A 161 -1.09 10.23 -6.55
CA SER A 161 -1.20 8.78 -6.37
C SER A 161 0.16 8.18 -6.02
N VAL A 162 0.15 7.10 -5.24
CA VAL A 162 1.36 6.36 -4.88
C VAL A 162 1.31 4.93 -5.41
N VAL A 163 2.45 4.43 -5.89
CA VAL A 163 2.71 3.00 -6.04
C VAL A 163 3.71 2.58 -4.96
N MET A 164 3.28 1.66 -4.10
CA MET A 164 4.07 1.08 -3.02
C MET A 164 4.60 -0.27 -3.47
N HIS A 165 5.91 -0.38 -3.66
CA HIS A 165 6.62 -1.57 -4.07
C HIS A 165 7.17 -2.31 -2.85
N PHE A 166 6.55 -3.43 -2.49
CA PHE A 166 7.08 -4.34 -1.49
C PHE A 166 7.99 -5.36 -2.15
N VAL A 167 9.27 -5.34 -1.80
CA VAL A 167 10.30 -6.20 -2.40
C VAL A 167 10.85 -7.14 -1.33
N CYS A 168 10.64 -8.44 -1.52
CA CYS A 168 11.20 -9.46 -0.65
C CYS A 168 12.73 -9.51 -0.80
N ASN A 169 13.43 -9.32 0.32
CA ASN A 169 14.87 -9.49 0.40
C ASN A 169 15.25 -10.18 1.73
N GLU A 170 15.51 -11.49 1.66
CA GLU A 170 15.85 -12.36 2.81
C GLU A 170 17.09 -11.87 3.60
N ASN A 171 17.99 -11.11 2.96
CA ASN A 171 19.22 -10.61 3.60
C ASN A 171 18.99 -9.32 4.40
N MET A 172 17.85 -8.64 4.21
CA MET A 172 17.55 -7.35 4.82
C MET A 172 16.69 -7.52 6.06
N LYS A 173 17.32 -7.80 7.21
CA LYS A 173 16.60 -7.93 8.49
C LYS A 173 15.89 -6.64 8.90
N LYS A 174 16.53 -5.48 8.66
CA LYS A 174 15.93 -4.17 8.86
C LYS A 174 15.35 -3.69 7.53
N PRO A 175 14.09 -3.23 7.50
CA PRO A 175 13.48 -2.70 6.29
C PRO A 175 14.19 -1.44 5.80
N ILE A 176 14.41 -1.35 4.49
CA ILE A 176 14.90 -0.16 3.79
C ILE A 176 13.74 0.46 3.02
N ILE A 177 13.52 1.75 3.22
CA ILE A 177 12.47 2.51 2.56
C ILE A 177 13.09 3.53 1.61
N LYS A 178 12.62 3.56 0.36
CA LYS A 178 13.00 4.55 -0.64
C LYS A 178 11.76 5.28 -1.11
N PHE A 179 11.77 6.61 -1.02
CA PHE A 179 10.70 7.47 -1.50
C PHE A 179 11.18 8.27 -2.71
N ARG A 180 10.37 8.35 -3.77
CA ARG A 180 10.68 9.12 -4.98
C ARG A 180 9.41 9.72 -5.56
N GLU A 181 9.53 10.90 -6.16
CA GLU A 181 8.51 11.47 -7.05
C GLU A 181 9.06 11.45 -8.49
N PRO A 182 8.97 10.32 -9.21
CA PRO A 182 9.51 10.22 -10.57
C PRO A 182 8.80 11.16 -11.56
N PHE A 183 7.52 11.46 -11.33
CA PHE A 183 6.74 12.42 -12.10
C PHE A 183 5.89 13.26 -11.16
N LEU A 184 5.51 14.45 -11.59
CA LEU A 184 4.68 15.36 -10.79
C LEU A 184 3.40 14.66 -10.30
N CYS A 185 3.16 14.71 -8.98
CA CYS A 185 2.03 14.08 -8.29
C CYS A 185 2.00 12.54 -8.37
N LYS A 186 3.08 11.88 -8.83
CA LYS A 186 3.22 10.43 -8.90
C LYS A 186 4.39 10.01 -8.04
N TYR A 187 4.10 9.21 -7.02
CA TYR A 187 5.08 8.83 -6.02
C TYR A 187 5.32 7.32 -6.07
N ASP A 188 6.59 6.95 -5.94
CA ASP A 188 7.03 5.57 -5.74
C ASP A 188 7.57 5.44 -4.32
N ILE A 189 7.09 4.45 -3.59
CA ILE A 189 7.66 4.04 -2.31
C ILE A 189 8.13 2.61 -2.45
N THR A 190 9.40 2.31 -2.14
CA THR A 190 9.91 0.95 -2.16
C THR A 190 10.30 0.52 -0.76
N VAL A 191 9.74 -0.60 -0.30
CA VAL A 191 10.03 -1.24 0.98
C VAL A 191 10.73 -2.56 0.72
N MET A 192 12.00 -2.67 1.12
CA MET A 192 12.80 -3.88 0.98
C MET A 192 13.12 -4.49 2.35
N ALA A 193 12.65 -5.71 2.62
CA ALA A 193 12.93 -6.39 3.89
C ALA A 193 12.76 -7.91 3.81
N ALA A 194 13.27 -8.61 4.83
CA ALA A 194 12.99 -10.02 5.08
C ALA A 194 11.55 -10.24 5.57
N SER A 195 11.00 -9.30 6.36
CA SER A 195 9.59 -9.34 6.80
C SER A 195 8.61 -9.28 5.63
N VAL A 196 8.99 -8.64 4.51
CA VAL A 196 8.21 -8.68 3.26
C VAL A 196 8.16 -10.11 2.70
N CYS A 197 9.27 -10.85 2.74
CA CYS A 197 9.28 -12.26 2.36
C CYS A 197 8.37 -13.08 3.28
N ASP A 198 8.46 -12.87 4.59
CA ASP A 198 7.65 -13.60 5.56
C ASP A 198 6.15 -13.34 5.36
N ALA A 199 5.77 -12.10 5.06
CA ALA A 199 4.40 -11.73 4.70
C ALA A 199 3.95 -12.41 3.39
N MET A 200 4.75 -12.31 2.31
CA MET A 200 4.42 -12.92 1.01
C MET A 200 4.28 -14.45 1.09
N TYR A 201 5.17 -15.10 1.84
CA TYR A 201 5.20 -16.56 1.97
C TYR A 201 4.34 -17.11 3.10
N GLY A 202 3.76 -16.25 3.94
CA GLY A 202 2.96 -16.67 5.10
C GLY A 202 3.79 -17.36 6.19
N ARG A 203 5.05 -16.92 6.38
CA ARG A 203 5.94 -17.44 7.43
C ARG A 203 5.78 -16.71 8.77
N SER A 204 5.16 -15.53 8.77
CA SER A 204 4.88 -14.77 9.99
C SER A 204 3.42 -14.94 10.43
N PRO A 205 3.14 -15.17 11.73
CA PRO A 205 1.77 -15.14 12.25
C PRO A 205 1.24 -13.70 12.31
N ALA A 206 -0.04 -13.49 11.97
CA ALA A 206 -0.65 -12.17 12.03
C ALA A 206 -0.93 -11.86 13.50
N LEU A 207 -0.08 -11.07 14.14
CA LEU A 207 -0.21 -10.72 15.55
C LEU A 207 -1.38 -9.74 15.76
N LYS A 208 -1.66 -8.90 14.75
CA LYS A 208 -2.81 -8.00 14.73
C LYS A 208 -3.70 -8.29 13.51
N ARG A 209 -4.77 -9.08 13.69
CA ARG A 209 -5.82 -9.16 12.66
C ARG A 209 -6.44 -7.77 12.52
N LEU A 210 -6.28 -7.14 11.36
CA LEU A 210 -7.19 -6.09 10.94
C LEU A 210 -8.60 -6.66 11.03
N SER A 211 -9.54 -5.96 11.69
CA SER A 211 -10.92 -6.45 11.80
C SER A 211 -11.46 -6.76 10.40
N ASP A 212 -11.89 -8.00 10.20
CA ASP A 212 -12.37 -8.53 8.92
C ASP A 212 -13.70 -7.90 8.46
N ASP A 213 -14.34 -7.08 9.30
CA ASP A 213 -15.58 -6.34 9.01
C ASP A 213 -15.35 -5.30 7.90
N GLY A 214 -15.36 -5.76 6.64
CA GLY A 214 -15.19 -4.94 5.44
C GLY A 214 -14.09 -5.43 4.49
N MET A 215 -13.36 -6.49 4.83
CA MET A 215 -12.40 -7.11 3.91
C MET A 215 -13.13 -7.93 2.85
N LYS A 216 -13.35 -7.32 1.67
CA LYS A 216 -13.79 -8.05 0.48
C LYS A 216 -12.56 -8.60 -0.24
N PHE A 217 -12.32 -9.90 -0.07
CA PHE A 217 -11.36 -10.66 -0.86
C PHE A 217 -12.01 -11.00 -2.21
N ALA A 218 -11.32 -10.69 -3.31
CA ALA A 218 -11.69 -11.14 -4.65
C ALA A 218 -10.52 -11.94 -5.22
N LEU A 219 -10.83 -13.15 -5.70
CA LEU A 219 -9.92 -14.06 -6.43
C LEU A 219 -9.72 -13.57 -7.87
#